data_AF-A0A8D0KLY5-F1
#
_entry.id   AF-A0A8D0KLY5-F1
#
_cell.length_a   1.000
_cell.length_b   1.000
_cell.length_c   1.000
_cell.angle_alpha   90.00
_cell.angle_beta   90.00
_cell.angle_gamma   90.00
#
_symmetry.space_group_name_H-M   'P 1'
#
loop_
_entity.id
_entity.type
_entity.pdbx_description
1 polymer ?
#
loop_
_entity_poly.entity_id
_entity_poly.type
_entity_poly.pdbx_seq_one_letter_code
_entity_poly.pdbx_strand_id
1 'polypeptide(L)'
;MSHATSGRLVFGFWLAPSVSRHFRCRAGCCCSRPGVAKMAAAEVQQLQGRLDALEERVFGAEGPGGVRKIADGLVKVHVALGNIASKRERIKILFKKIEDVIKYLDPQYIDRMAIPDAMKLQFILAEEQSILAQAALLEQVNGLQQYLDSAHIKAAPDHAVKLQRLSQIHIQQQDQCEAMTENVRLLLEDYNRMTLLLSKQFVQWDEMLTQLEEAKQAKPVPE
;
A
#
# COMPACT_ATOMS: atom_id res chain seq x y z
N MET A 1 -4.04 52.38 2.45
CA MET A 1 -5.00 51.49 1.77
C MET A 1 -4.17 50.55 0.89
N SER A 2 -3.39 49.62 1.45
CA SER A 2 -3.74 48.35 2.12
C SER A 2 -3.97 47.19 1.14
N HIS A 3 -3.21 46.12 1.40
CA HIS A 3 -3.19 44.74 0.85
C HIS A 3 -2.37 44.57 -0.46
N ALA A 4 -1.18 43.97 -0.50
CA ALA A 4 -0.59 42.75 0.09
C ALA A 4 -0.99 41.42 -0.61
N THR A 5 -0.01 40.50 -0.63
CA THR A 5 0.05 39.11 -1.16
C THR A 5 0.60 39.01 -2.59
N SER A 6 1.82 38.51 -2.89
CA SER A 6 2.64 37.38 -2.41
C SER A 6 1.99 36.01 -2.64
N GLY A 7 2.49 35.29 -3.64
CA GLY A 7 2.10 33.92 -3.99
C GLY A 7 3.19 33.23 -4.80
N ARG A 8 4.32 32.89 -4.16
CA ARG A 8 5.23 31.85 -4.66
C ARG A 8 4.54 30.50 -4.45
N LEU A 9 4.27 29.78 -5.52
CA LEU A 9 4.05 28.34 -5.48
C LEU A 9 5.19 27.67 -6.23
N VAL A 10 6.16 27.22 -5.44
CA VAL A 10 7.22 26.29 -5.83
C VAL A 10 6.53 24.95 -6.12
N PHE A 11 6.37 24.59 -7.39
CA PHE A 11 6.05 23.20 -7.72
C PHE A 11 7.35 22.41 -7.82
N GLY A 12 7.57 21.61 -6.79
CA GLY A 12 8.71 20.73 -6.66
C GLY A 12 8.77 19.71 -7.80
N PHE A 13 9.96 19.67 -8.39
CA PHE A 13 10.56 18.52 -9.07
C PHE A 13 10.05 17.18 -8.50
N TRP A 14 9.21 16.47 -9.26
CA TRP A 14 9.13 15.01 -9.16
C TRP A 14 9.94 14.43 -10.32
N LEU A 15 11.26 14.43 -10.16
CA LEU A 15 12.14 13.57 -10.94
C LEU A 15 12.06 12.17 -10.31
N ALA A 16 11.41 11.24 -11.00
CA ALA A 16 11.62 9.83 -10.77
C ALA A 16 13.02 9.45 -11.28
N PRO A 17 13.95 8.95 -10.45
CA PRO A 17 15.25 8.51 -10.94
C PRO A 17 15.14 7.10 -11.52
N SER A 18 15.57 7.00 -12.78
CA SER A 18 15.96 5.78 -13.45
C SER A 18 16.87 4.91 -12.58
N VAL A 19 16.57 3.62 -12.54
CA VAL A 19 17.26 2.57 -11.80
C VAL A 19 18.66 2.38 -12.40
N SER A 20 19.66 3.03 -11.79
CA SER A 20 21.07 2.65 -11.93
C SER A 20 21.49 1.82 -10.74
N ARG A 21 21.83 0.55 -11.00
CA ARG A 21 22.47 -0.35 -10.03
C ARG A 21 23.80 0.28 -9.59
N HIS A 22 23.82 0.76 -8.36
CA HIS A 22 25.06 1.03 -7.64
C HIS A 22 24.98 0.30 -6.30
N PHE A 23 25.66 -0.84 -6.25
CA PHE A 23 25.99 -1.53 -5.01
C PHE A 23 26.97 -0.62 -4.25
N ARG A 24 26.44 0.15 -3.30
CA ARG A 24 27.24 0.83 -2.29
C ARG A 24 26.64 0.48 -0.94
N CYS A 25 27.19 -0.57 -0.31
CA CYS A 25 26.92 -0.91 1.08
C CYS A 25 27.28 0.29 1.96
N ARG A 26 26.26 0.98 2.48
CA ARG A 26 26.41 1.96 3.56
C ARG A 26 26.09 1.25 4.86
N ALA A 27 27.09 1.19 5.73
CA ALA A 27 26.98 0.68 7.09
C ALA A 27 25.89 1.44 7.87
N GLY A 28 25.11 0.71 8.66
CA GLY A 28 24.27 1.29 9.69
C GLY A 28 22.77 1.41 9.37
N CYS A 29 22.11 0.33 8.96
CA CYS A 29 20.68 0.15 9.19
C CYS A 29 20.42 -1.28 9.69
N CYS A 30 20.46 -1.47 11.02
CA CYS A 30 19.84 -2.61 11.66
C CYS A 30 18.32 -2.47 11.49
N CYS A 31 17.78 -2.93 10.36
CA CYS A 31 16.37 -3.27 10.27
C CYS A 31 16.14 -4.59 11.02
N SER A 32 16.27 -4.56 12.34
CA SER A 32 15.81 -5.67 13.19
C SER A 32 14.29 -5.69 13.07
N ARG A 33 13.73 -6.63 12.29
CA ARG A 33 12.29 -6.93 12.25
C ARG A 33 11.84 -7.23 13.69
N PRO A 34 11.16 -6.30 14.40
CA PRO A 34 10.80 -6.52 15.80
C PRO A 34 9.65 -7.53 15.94
N GLY A 35 8.93 -7.81 14.85
CA GLY A 35 7.76 -8.68 14.84
C GLY A 35 8.10 -10.17 14.89
N VAL A 36 9.14 -10.62 14.19
CA VAL A 36 9.45 -12.06 14.09
C VAL A 36 10.03 -12.59 15.40
N ALA A 37 10.90 -11.80 16.06
CA ALA A 37 11.44 -12.17 17.36
C ALA A 37 10.38 -12.14 18.48
N LYS A 38 9.43 -11.20 18.43
CA LYS A 38 8.31 -11.15 19.39
C LYS A 38 7.30 -12.29 19.19
N MET A 39 7.01 -12.66 17.93
CA MET A 39 6.15 -13.80 17.63
C MET A 39 6.80 -15.13 18.05
N ALA A 40 8.09 -15.32 17.75
CA ALA A 40 8.83 -16.49 18.20
C ALA A 40 8.92 -16.57 19.74
N ALA A 41 9.09 -15.43 20.42
CA ALA A 41 9.07 -15.39 21.89
C ALA A 41 7.69 -15.72 22.47
N ALA A 42 6.60 -15.28 21.83
CA ALA A 42 5.24 -15.61 22.25
C ALA A 42 4.91 -17.10 22.05
N GLU A 43 5.36 -17.70 20.95
CA GLU A 43 5.22 -19.15 20.71
C GLU A 43 6.02 -19.96 21.73
N VAL A 44 7.25 -19.56 22.04
CA VAL A 44 8.07 -20.22 23.07
C VAL A 44 7.43 -20.09 24.45
N GLN A 45 6.89 -18.92 24.81
CA GLN A 45 6.18 -18.73 26.08
C GLN A 45 4.89 -19.56 26.17
N GLN A 46 4.15 -19.69 25.07
CA GLN A 46 2.97 -20.55 25.00
C GLN A 46 3.34 -22.02 25.17
N LEU A 47 4.43 -22.46 24.54
CA LEU A 47 4.95 -23.82 24.68
C LEU A 47 5.46 -24.07 26.10
N GLN A 48 6.12 -23.10 26.73
CA GLN A 48 6.58 -23.18 28.10
C GLN A 48 5.40 -23.35 29.07
N GLY A 49 4.35 -22.52 28.96
CA GLY A 49 3.18 -22.64 29.82
C GLY A 49 2.42 -23.96 29.62
N ARG A 50 2.44 -24.53 28.41
CA ARG A 50 1.90 -25.87 28.15
C ARG A 50 2.77 -26.97 28.77
N LEU A 51 4.10 -26.80 28.75
CA LEU A 51 5.04 -27.71 29.38
C LEU A 51 4.87 -27.72 30.89
N ASP A 52 4.81 -26.54 31.51
CA ASP A 52 4.63 -26.40 32.96
C ASP A 52 3.31 -27.05 33.42
N ALA A 53 2.21 -26.82 32.69
CA ALA A 53 0.93 -27.47 32.97
C ALA A 53 0.94 -28.99 32.77
N LEU A 54 1.76 -29.50 31.83
CA LEU A 54 1.95 -30.94 31.63
C LEU A 54 2.82 -31.54 32.73
N GLU A 55 3.90 -30.87 33.11
CA GLU A 55 4.80 -31.29 34.19
C GLU A 55 4.05 -31.34 35.52
N GLU A 56 3.23 -30.33 35.82
CA GLU A 56 2.38 -30.32 37.02
C GLU A 56 1.35 -31.46 37.00
N ARG A 57 0.75 -31.78 35.84
CA ARG A 57 -0.23 -32.88 35.75
C ARG A 57 0.38 -34.27 35.82
N VAL A 58 1.62 -34.44 35.34
CA VAL A 58 2.30 -35.75 35.28
C VAL A 58 3.11 -36.03 36.54
N PHE A 59 3.86 -35.05 37.04
CA PHE A 59 4.73 -35.20 38.20
C PHE A 59 4.09 -34.68 39.50
N GLY A 60 3.12 -33.75 39.42
CA GLY A 60 2.50 -33.16 40.60
C GLY A 60 3.44 -32.17 41.31
N ALA A 61 3.12 -31.83 42.56
CA ALA A 61 3.95 -30.94 43.40
C ALA A 61 5.30 -31.56 43.83
N GLU A 62 5.51 -32.84 43.56
CA GLU A 62 6.77 -33.55 43.76
C GLU A 62 7.51 -33.55 42.42
N GLY A 63 8.51 -32.67 42.29
CA GLY A 63 9.22 -32.41 41.03
C GLY A 63 9.86 -33.63 40.34
N PRO A 64 10.55 -33.42 39.20
CA PRO A 64 10.96 -34.48 38.26
C PRO A 64 11.98 -35.51 38.78
N GLY A 65 12.38 -35.43 40.06
CA GLY A 65 13.28 -36.38 40.72
C GLY A 65 12.65 -37.72 41.09
N GLY A 66 11.33 -37.84 41.05
CA GLY A 66 10.63 -39.11 41.16
C GLY A 66 10.28 -39.64 39.78
N VAL A 67 11.10 -40.53 39.20
CA VAL A 67 10.68 -41.35 38.05
C VAL A 67 9.61 -42.33 38.54
N ARG A 68 8.41 -41.81 38.76
CA ARG A 68 7.24 -42.60 39.07
C ARG A 68 6.99 -43.41 37.82
N LYS A 69 6.97 -44.74 37.95
CA LYS A 69 6.71 -45.67 36.85
C LYS A 69 5.23 -45.57 36.42
N ILE A 70 4.79 -44.39 35.99
CA ILE A 70 3.42 -44.10 35.58
C ILE A 70 3.07 -44.98 34.38
N ALA A 71 4.00 -45.18 33.46
CA ALA A 71 3.85 -46.13 32.36
C ALA A 71 3.58 -47.55 32.88
N ASP A 72 4.40 -48.09 33.77
CA ASP A 72 4.20 -49.45 34.32
C ASP A 72 2.92 -49.54 35.17
N GLY A 73 2.59 -48.49 35.93
CA GLY A 73 1.37 -48.39 36.72
C GLY A 73 0.13 -48.34 35.84
N LEU A 74 0.16 -47.56 34.77
CA LEU A 74 -0.90 -47.46 33.77
C LEU A 74 -1.07 -48.76 33.02
N VAL A 75 0.03 -49.44 32.64
CA VAL A 75 -0.03 -50.78 32.04
C VAL A 75 -0.64 -51.78 33.01
N LYS A 76 -0.25 -51.77 34.29
CA LYS A 76 -0.85 -52.63 35.32
C LYS A 76 -2.35 -52.37 35.50
N VAL A 77 -2.76 -51.10 35.54
CA VAL A 77 -4.18 -50.71 35.65
C VAL A 77 -4.93 -51.10 34.38
N HIS A 78 -4.35 -50.91 33.20
CA HIS A 78 -4.95 -51.30 31.92
C HIS A 78 -5.15 -52.81 31.83
N VAL A 79 -4.14 -53.61 32.22
CA VAL A 79 -4.24 -55.08 32.29
C VAL A 79 -5.26 -55.51 33.33
N ALA A 80 -5.30 -54.88 34.51
CA ALA A 80 -6.30 -55.17 35.54
C ALA A 80 -7.72 -54.85 35.06
N LEU A 81 -7.92 -53.70 34.42
CA LEU A 81 -9.19 -53.29 33.82
C LEU A 81 -9.61 -54.21 32.68
N GLY A 82 -8.68 -54.62 31.82
CA GLY A 82 -8.92 -55.61 30.76
C GLY A 82 -9.33 -56.98 31.32
N ASN A 83 -8.69 -57.41 32.41
CA ASN A 83 -9.05 -58.64 33.12
C ASN A 83 -10.41 -58.56 33.82
N ILE A 84 -10.79 -57.40 34.37
CA ILE A 84 -12.09 -57.17 35.00
C ILE A 84 -13.19 -57.09 33.94
N ALA A 85 -12.94 -56.39 32.82
CA ALA A 85 -13.89 -56.23 31.72
C ALA A 85 -14.12 -57.55 30.96
N SER A 86 -13.10 -58.39 30.81
CA SER A 86 -13.22 -59.70 30.14
C SER A 86 -13.88 -60.78 31.00
N LYS A 87 -13.83 -60.69 32.33
CA LYS A 87 -14.48 -61.63 33.26
C LYS A 87 -15.93 -61.26 33.56
N ARG A 88 -16.36 -60.02 33.27
CA ARG A 88 -17.71 -59.51 33.58
C ARG A 88 -18.29 -58.81 32.36
N GLU A 89 -19.09 -59.53 31.58
CA GLU A 89 -19.69 -59.05 30.33
C GLU A 89 -20.53 -57.77 30.48
N ARG A 90 -21.18 -57.58 31.64
CA ARG A 90 -21.89 -56.34 31.96
C ARG A 90 -20.97 -55.12 31.98
N ILE A 91 -19.74 -55.27 32.48
CA ILE A 91 -18.74 -54.20 32.55
C ILE A 91 -18.22 -53.89 31.14
N LYS A 92 -17.96 -54.92 30.32
CA LYS A 92 -17.57 -54.77 28.92
C LYS A 92 -18.59 -53.99 28.09
N ILE A 93 -19.88 -54.26 28.30
CA ILE A 93 -20.97 -53.53 27.64
C ILE A 93 -20.99 -52.07 28.10
N LEU A 94 -20.76 -51.80 29.39
CA LEU A 94 -20.70 -50.42 29.90
C LEU A 94 -19.52 -49.64 29.32
N PHE A 95 -18.33 -50.24 29.18
CA PHE A 95 -17.18 -49.59 28.53
C PHE A 95 -17.47 -49.21 27.07
N LYS A 96 -18.12 -50.10 26.31
CA LYS A 96 -18.57 -49.79 24.94
C LYS A 96 -19.61 -48.67 24.91
N LYS A 97 -20.57 -48.69 25.85
CA LYS A 97 -21.56 -47.62 25.97
C LYS A 97 -20.94 -46.28 26.36
N ILE A 98 -19.87 -46.26 27.16
CA ILE A 98 -19.14 -45.02 27.48
C ILE A 98 -18.50 -44.44 26.22
N GLU A 99 -17.87 -45.27 25.38
CA GLU A 99 -17.33 -44.81 24.09
C GLU A 99 -18.42 -44.24 23.18
N ASP A 100 -19.60 -44.87 23.14
CA ASP A 100 -20.72 -44.36 22.37
C ASP A 100 -21.31 -43.07 22.96
N VAL A 101 -21.42 -42.97 24.29
CA VAL A 101 -21.85 -41.75 24.99
C VAL A 101 -20.87 -40.59 24.74
N ILE A 102 -19.56 -40.85 24.72
CA ILE A 102 -18.54 -39.85 24.36
C ILE A 102 -18.75 -39.34 22.92
N LYS A 103 -19.11 -40.21 21.97
CA LYS A 103 -19.45 -39.81 20.60
C LYS A 103 -20.73 -38.96 20.55
N TYR A 104 -21.73 -39.29 21.36
CA TYR A 104 -22.97 -38.51 21.44
C TYR A 104 -22.81 -37.16 22.15
N LEU A 105 -21.78 -37.01 22.99
CA LEU A 105 -21.44 -35.78 23.70
C LEU A 105 -20.51 -34.85 22.91
N ASP A 106 -20.04 -35.25 21.72
CA ASP A 106 -19.28 -34.36 20.85
C ASP A 106 -20.21 -33.21 20.39
N PRO A 107 -19.89 -31.93 20.71
CA PRO A 107 -20.70 -30.78 20.30
C PRO A 107 -20.96 -30.75 18.79
N GLN A 108 -20.02 -31.28 17.99
CA GLN A 108 -20.16 -31.35 16.54
C GLN A 108 -21.20 -32.38 16.08
N TYR A 109 -21.56 -33.36 16.92
CA TYR A 109 -22.57 -34.36 16.64
C TYR A 109 -23.98 -33.88 17.02
N ILE A 110 -24.11 -33.18 18.16
CA ILE A 110 -25.39 -32.63 18.64
C ILE A 110 -25.90 -31.51 17.71
N ASP A 111 -25.02 -30.62 17.24
CA ASP A 111 -25.40 -29.55 16.31
C ASP A 111 -25.85 -30.06 14.93
N ARG A 112 -25.45 -31.28 14.55
CA ARG A 112 -25.78 -31.91 13.27
C ARG A 112 -27.04 -32.80 13.32
N MET A 113 -27.49 -33.21 14.50
CA MET A 113 -28.58 -34.20 14.68
C MET A 113 -30.00 -33.60 14.60
N ALA A 114 -30.19 -32.65 13.69
CA ALA A 114 -31.45 -31.99 13.37
C ALA A 114 -31.84 -30.87 14.34
N ILE A 115 -31.48 -29.64 13.95
CA ILE A 115 -32.25 -28.45 14.31
C ILE A 115 -33.73 -28.77 14.02
N PRO A 116 -34.61 -28.76 15.04
CA PRO A 116 -36.02 -29.06 14.84
C PRO A 116 -36.65 -28.12 13.81
N ASP A 117 -37.61 -28.60 13.03
CA ASP A 117 -38.21 -27.78 11.95
C ASP A 117 -38.87 -26.50 12.46
N ALA A 118 -39.42 -26.54 13.69
CA ALA A 118 -39.92 -25.35 14.38
C ALA A 118 -38.82 -24.31 14.64
N MET A 119 -37.59 -24.74 14.94
CA MET A 119 -36.44 -23.86 15.17
C MET A 119 -35.88 -23.30 13.86
N LYS A 120 -35.87 -24.11 12.78
CA LYS A 120 -35.53 -23.62 11.43
C LYS A 120 -36.48 -22.51 10.99
N LEU A 121 -37.78 -22.68 11.24
CA LEU A 121 -38.79 -21.66 10.91
C LEU A 121 -38.53 -20.36 11.68
N GLN A 122 -38.27 -20.44 12.99
CA GLN A 122 -37.96 -19.26 13.81
C GLN A 122 -36.68 -18.57 13.34
N PHE A 123 -35.65 -19.34 12.94
CA PHE A 123 -34.43 -18.79 12.39
C PHE A 123 -34.67 -18.04 11.07
N ILE A 124 -35.42 -18.64 10.15
CA ILE A 124 -35.77 -18.01 8.87
C ILE A 124 -36.57 -16.72 9.08
N LEU A 125 -37.55 -16.72 9.99
CA LEU A 125 -38.35 -15.53 10.29
C LEU A 125 -37.53 -14.43 10.99
N ALA A 126 -36.62 -14.83 11.90
CA ALA A 126 -35.72 -13.88 12.57
C ALA A 126 -34.72 -13.25 11.59
N GLU A 127 -34.25 -14.02 10.60
CA GLU A 127 -33.30 -13.56 9.59
C GLU A 127 -33.95 -13.07 8.29
N GLU A 128 -35.28 -13.08 8.17
CA GLU A 128 -35.99 -12.76 6.93
C GLU A 128 -35.56 -11.40 6.36
N GLN A 129 -35.51 -10.37 7.20
CA GLN A 129 -35.09 -9.03 6.80
C GLN A 129 -33.62 -8.98 6.36
N SER A 130 -32.76 -9.79 7.00
CA SER A 130 -31.34 -9.89 6.65
C SER A 130 -31.16 -10.56 5.29
N ILE A 131 -31.88 -11.66 5.05
CA ILE A 131 -31.88 -12.41 3.78
C ILE A 131 -32.38 -11.52 2.64
N LEU A 132 -33.48 -10.79 2.86
CA LEU A 132 -34.03 -9.86 1.86
C LEU A 132 -33.07 -8.70 1.58
N ALA A 133 -32.45 -8.11 2.61
CA ALA A 133 -31.46 -7.05 2.43
C ALA A 133 -30.24 -7.54 1.65
N GLN A 134 -29.74 -8.75 1.95
CA GLN A 134 -28.63 -9.37 1.23
C GLN A 134 -29.00 -9.69 -0.22
N ALA A 135 -30.22 -10.19 -0.47
CA ALA A 135 -30.71 -10.44 -1.82
C ALA A 135 -30.79 -9.14 -2.65
N ALA A 136 -31.32 -8.06 -2.07
CA ALA A 136 -31.37 -6.75 -2.73
C ALA A 136 -29.97 -6.20 -3.06
N LEU A 137 -29.01 -6.38 -2.15
CA LEU A 137 -27.61 -6.02 -2.41
C LEU A 137 -26.99 -6.88 -3.50
N LEU A 138 -27.26 -8.19 -3.51
CA LEU A 138 -26.79 -9.10 -4.56
C LEU A 138 -27.36 -8.73 -5.93
N GLU A 139 -28.63 -8.33 -6.01
CA GLU A 139 -29.23 -7.82 -7.24
C GLU A 139 -28.53 -6.54 -7.73
N GLN A 140 -28.20 -5.61 -6.82
CA GLN A 140 -27.42 -4.42 -7.16
C GLN A 140 -26.03 -4.79 -7.70
N VAL A 141 -25.32 -5.73 -7.05
CA VAL A 141 -24.01 -6.19 -7.51
C VAL A 141 -24.12 -6.87 -8.88
N ASN A 142 -25.14 -7.71 -9.10
CA ASN A 142 -25.40 -8.35 -10.39
C ASN A 142 -25.65 -7.30 -11.49
N GLY A 143 -26.45 -6.27 -11.20
CA GLY A 143 -26.69 -5.15 -12.12
C GLY A 143 -25.42 -4.34 -12.45
N LEU A 144 -24.46 -4.29 -11.52
CA LEU A 144 -23.19 -3.59 -11.71
C LEU A 144 -22.12 -4.41 -12.46
N GLN A 145 -22.28 -5.73 -12.54
CA GLN A 145 -21.31 -6.64 -13.16
C GLN A 145 -21.02 -6.26 -14.62
N GLN A 146 -22.03 -5.78 -15.36
CA GLN A 146 -21.88 -5.35 -16.76
C GLN A 146 -20.90 -4.19 -16.96
N TYR A 147 -20.65 -3.37 -15.94
CA TYR A 147 -19.73 -2.23 -16.06
C TYR A 147 -18.26 -2.63 -15.94
N LEU A 148 -17.97 -3.75 -15.26
CA LEU A 148 -16.60 -4.27 -15.11
C LEU A 148 -15.99 -4.69 -16.45
N ASP A 149 -16.83 -5.17 -17.37
CA ASP A 149 -16.41 -5.63 -18.69
C ASP A 149 -16.55 -4.59 -19.80
N SER A 150 -16.86 -3.34 -19.44
CA SER A 150 -17.10 -2.27 -20.39
C SER A 150 -15.90 -2.01 -21.30
N ALA A 151 -16.19 -1.76 -22.59
CA ALA A 151 -15.17 -1.52 -23.61
C ALA A 151 -14.26 -0.32 -23.26
N HIS A 152 -14.77 0.66 -22.53
CA HIS A 152 -14.01 1.85 -22.11
C HIS A 152 -12.92 1.54 -21.09
N ILE A 153 -13.17 0.62 -20.15
CA ILE A 153 -12.15 0.16 -19.19
C ILE A 153 -11.09 -0.67 -19.94
N LYS A 154 -11.52 -1.51 -20.88
CA LYS A 154 -10.61 -2.32 -21.71
C LYS A 154 -9.75 -1.47 -22.65
N ALA A 155 -10.26 -0.34 -23.15
CA ALA A 155 -9.54 0.59 -24.02
C ALA A 155 -8.64 1.59 -23.27
N ALA A 156 -8.72 1.66 -21.93
CA ALA A 156 -7.90 2.54 -21.11
C ALA A 156 -6.37 2.44 -21.38
N PRO A 157 -5.75 1.25 -21.50
CA PRO A 157 -4.32 1.16 -21.84
C PRO A 157 -3.98 1.75 -23.21
N ASP A 158 -4.82 1.57 -24.23
CA ASP A 158 -4.60 2.13 -25.56
C ASP A 158 -4.62 3.66 -25.54
N HIS A 159 -5.54 4.24 -24.77
CA HIS A 159 -5.60 5.69 -24.55
C HIS A 159 -4.39 6.18 -23.75
N ALA A 160 -3.92 5.43 -22.75
CA ALA A 160 -2.73 5.79 -21.98
C ALA A 160 -1.48 5.90 -22.85
N VAL A 161 -1.28 5.00 -23.81
CA VAL A 161 -0.15 5.06 -24.76
C VAL A 161 -0.24 6.29 -25.66
N LYS A 162 -1.42 6.61 -26.18
CA LYS A 162 -1.64 7.82 -26.99
C LYS A 162 -1.39 9.09 -26.17
N LEU A 163 -1.86 9.13 -24.93
CA LEU A 163 -1.65 10.24 -24.01
C LEU A 163 -0.16 10.43 -23.68
N GLN A 164 0.57 9.33 -23.43
CA GLN A 164 2.01 9.38 -23.17
C GLN A 164 2.78 9.94 -24.37
N ARG A 165 2.42 9.53 -25.59
CA ARG A 165 3.00 10.09 -26.82
C ARG A 165 2.69 11.58 -26.97
N LEU A 166 1.44 12.00 -26.73
CA LEU A 166 1.06 13.40 -26.78
C LEU A 166 1.80 14.24 -25.73
N SER A 167 1.96 13.72 -24.51
CA SER A 167 2.73 14.38 -23.45
C SER A 167 4.19 14.61 -23.88
N GLN A 168 4.82 13.62 -24.51
CA GLN A 168 6.19 13.77 -25.02
C GLN A 168 6.28 14.84 -26.12
N ILE A 169 5.31 14.86 -27.05
CA ILE A 169 5.25 15.89 -28.10
C ILE A 169 5.05 17.27 -27.47
N HIS A 170 4.19 17.38 -26.46
CA HIS A 170 3.92 18.66 -25.79
C HIS A 170 5.17 19.23 -25.11
N ILE A 171 5.95 18.39 -24.42
CA ILE A 171 7.23 18.79 -23.82
C ILE A 171 8.17 19.32 -24.91
N GLN A 172 8.31 18.60 -26.03
CA GLN A 172 9.16 19.04 -27.13
C GLN A 172 8.70 20.37 -27.74
N GLN A 173 7.39 20.56 -27.90
CA GLN A 173 6.83 21.81 -28.42
C GLN A 173 7.04 22.97 -27.44
N GLN A 174 6.95 22.71 -26.14
CA GLN A 174 7.22 23.72 -25.12
C GLN A 174 8.69 24.16 -25.17
N ASP A 175 9.64 23.22 -25.20
CA ASP A 175 11.07 23.52 -25.32
C ASP A 175 11.38 24.32 -26.59
N GLN A 176 10.77 23.96 -27.71
CA GLN A 176 10.91 24.68 -28.99
C GLN A 176 10.33 26.09 -28.91
N CYS A 177 9.18 26.27 -28.27
CA CYS A 177 8.55 27.55 -28.09
C CYS A 177 9.41 28.48 -27.23
N GLU A 178 9.94 27.96 -26.11
CA GLU A 178 10.84 28.70 -25.22
C GLU A 178 12.13 29.11 -25.95
N ALA A 179 12.77 28.19 -26.67
CA ALA A 179 13.97 28.48 -27.46
C ALA A 179 13.71 29.51 -28.56
N MET A 180 12.61 29.39 -29.30
CA MET A 180 12.23 30.35 -30.33
C MET A 180 11.95 31.73 -29.73
N THR A 181 11.25 31.77 -28.61
CA THR A 181 10.94 33.02 -27.90
C THR A 181 12.21 33.73 -27.47
N GLU A 182 13.19 33.01 -26.91
CA GLU A 182 14.46 33.60 -26.52
C GLU A 182 15.27 34.10 -27.73
N ASN A 183 15.30 33.35 -28.83
CA ASN A 183 15.96 33.79 -30.06
C ASN A 183 15.36 35.09 -30.61
N VAL A 184 14.03 35.19 -30.62
CA VAL A 184 13.33 36.41 -31.03
C VAL A 184 13.62 37.56 -30.08
N ARG A 185 13.67 37.29 -28.77
CA ARG A 185 13.99 38.28 -27.73
C ARG A 185 15.38 38.87 -27.97
N LEU A 186 16.39 38.01 -28.16
CA LEU A 186 17.78 38.43 -28.44
C LEU A 186 17.87 39.24 -29.72
N LEU A 187 17.20 38.80 -30.80
CA LEU A 187 17.20 39.54 -32.06
C LEU A 187 16.59 40.94 -31.91
N LEU A 188 15.54 41.07 -31.10
CA LEU A 188 14.91 42.35 -30.79
C LEU A 188 15.85 43.25 -29.97
N GLU A 189 16.59 42.69 -29.02
CA GLU A 189 17.60 43.43 -28.25
C GLU A 189 18.73 43.95 -29.14
N ASP A 190 19.25 43.11 -30.04
CA ASP A 190 20.31 43.48 -30.97
C ASP A 190 19.84 44.55 -31.96
N TYR A 191 18.61 44.42 -32.49
CA TYR A 191 18.00 45.43 -33.34
C TYR A 191 17.89 46.78 -32.61
N ASN A 192 17.31 46.78 -31.41
CA ASN A 192 17.17 47.99 -30.60
C ASN A 192 18.51 48.64 -30.29
N ARG A 193 19.53 47.82 -29.98
CA ARG A 193 20.90 48.29 -29.74
C ARG A 193 21.49 48.95 -30.98
N MET A 194 21.37 48.31 -32.15
CA MET A 194 21.86 48.84 -33.41
C MET A 194 21.16 50.16 -33.77
N THR A 195 19.83 50.22 -33.65
CA THR A 195 19.05 51.45 -33.90
C THR A 195 19.52 52.60 -32.99
N LEU A 196 19.73 52.33 -31.70
CA LEU A 196 20.18 53.35 -30.76
C LEU A 196 21.60 53.86 -31.06
N LEU A 197 22.50 52.98 -31.48
CA LEU A 197 23.84 53.37 -31.91
C LEU A 197 23.82 54.20 -33.19
N LEU A 198 23.00 53.81 -34.18
CA LEU A 198 22.81 54.58 -35.41
C LEU A 198 22.24 55.97 -35.12
N SER A 199 21.22 56.07 -34.26
CA SER A 199 20.66 57.38 -33.85
C SER A 199 21.72 58.26 -33.19
N LYS A 200 22.55 57.71 -32.30
CA LYS A 200 23.67 58.46 -31.69
C LYS A 200 24.68 58.92 -32.73
N GLN A 201 25.00 58.07 -33.70
CA GLN A 201 25.95 58.41 -34.75
C GLN A 201 25.44 59.56 -35.64
N PHE A 202 24.14 59.55 -35.97
CA PHE A 202 23.53 60.64 -36.71
C PHE A 202 23.58 61.97 -35.96
N VAL A 203 23.28 61.97 -34.66
CA VAL A 203 23.40 63.19 -33.83
C VAL A 203 24.84 63.70 -33.78
N GLN A 204 25.82 62.82 -33.62
CA GLN A 204 27.23 63.20 -33.62
C GLN A 204 27.67 63.81 -34.95
N TRP A 205 27.23 63.24 -36.07
CA TRP A 205 27.53 63.78 -37.39
C TRP A 205 26.87 65.14 -37.62
N ASP A 206 25.63 65.32 -37.15
CA ASP A 206 24.90 66.59 -37.21
C ASP A 206 25.59 67.69 -36.40
N GLU A 207 26.05 67.37 -35.18
CA GLU A 207 26.81 68.29 -34.33
C GLU A 207 28.15 68.68 -34.96
N MET A 208 28.88 67.71 -35.53
CA MET A 208 30.14 67.95 -36.24
C MET A 208 29.93 68.83 -37.48
N LEU A 209 28.88 68.58 -38.27
CA LEU A 209 28.55 69.40 -39.43
C LEU A 209 28.21 70.84 -39.03
N THR A 210 27.40 71.01 -37.98
CA THR A 210 27.04 72.33 -37.43
C THR A 210 28.28 73.13 -37.02
N GLN A 211 29.22 72.50 -36.29
CA GLN A 211 30.48 73.14 -35.90
C GLN A 211 31.34 73.57 -37.10
N LEU A 212 31.40 72.74 -38.14
CA LEU A 212 32.13 73.07 -39.37
C LEU A 212 31.48 74.22 -40.13
N GLU A 213 30.14 74.28 -40.17
CA GLU A 213 29.39 75.38 -40.79
C GLU A 213 29.61 76.70 -40.05
N GLU A 214 29.54 76.69 -38.71
CA GLU A 214 29.81 77.85 -37.86
C GLU A 214 31.25 78.36 -38.04
N ALA A 215 32.24 77.45 -38.04
CA ALA A 215 33.64 77.82 -38.27
C ALA A 215 33.87 78.42 -39.67
N LYS A 216 33.08 78.02 -40.67
CA LYS A 216 33.13 78.57 -42.03
C LYS A 216 32.47 79.94 -42.12
N GLN A 217 31.39 80.19 -41.37
CA GLN A 217 30.76 81.51 -41.29
C GLN A 217 31.57 82.52 -40.44
N ALA A 218 32.33 82.05 -39.45
CA ALA A 218 33.17 82.89 -38.60
C ALA A 218 34.49 83.34 -39.24
N LYS A 219 34.80 82.91 -40.48
CA LYS A 219 35.96 83.38 -41.23
C LYS A 219 35.52 84.61 -42.06
N PRO A 220 35.83 85.86 -41.64
CA PRO A 220 35.53 87.01 -42.45
C PRO A 220 36.35 86.90 -43.74
N VAL A 221 35.69 87.04 -44.88
CA VAL A 221 36.36 87.33 -46.16
C VAL A 221 37.09 88.66 -45.95
N PRO A 222 38.43 88.71 -45.92
CA PRO A 222 39.14 89.97 -46.09
C PRO A 222 39.02 90.38 -47.56
N GLU A 223 38.87 91.69 -47.76
CA GLU A 223 38.74 92.44 -49.02
C GLU A 223 39.42 91.86 -50.26
#